data_AF-A0A975GRE9-F1
#
_entry.id   AF-A0A975GRE9-F1
#
_cell.length_a   1.000
_cell.length_b   1.000
_cell.length_c   1.000
_cell.angle_alpha   90.00
_cell.angle_beta   90.00
_cell.angle_gamma   90.00
#
_symmetry.space_group_name_H-M   'P 1'
#
loop_
_entity.id
_entity.type
_entity.pdbx_description
1 polymer ?
#
loop_
_entity_poly.entity_id
_entity_poly.type
_entity_poly.pdbx_seq_one_letter_code
_entity_poly.pdbx_strand_id
1 'polypeptide(L)'
;MPHDMISHYLSQIESAIRGLRDAYTERYKEEILGYDRANLRIRIRFLSGYLLELNEAIILKAGQIKYLDYRYHFQDRENNLVFRYDNTPHFPNIDSFPHHKHLKSEVIPSDKPSILKVIEEVSMQVY
;
A
#
# COMPACT_ATOMS: atom_id res chain seq x y z
N MET A 1 8.19 22.48 5.61
CA MET A 1 9.08 22.18 4.47
C MET A 1 8.63 20.90 3.76
N PRO A 2 8.97 20.68 2.48
CA PRO A 2 8.66 19.45 1.74
C PRO A 2 9.01 18.15 2.48
N HIS A 3 10.18 18.14 3.11
CA HIS A 3 10.65 17.04 3.94
C HIS A 3 9.67 16.72 5.08
N ASP A 4 9.12 17.73 5.75
CA ASP A 4 8.19 17.55 6.88
C ASP A 4 6.89 16.85 6.46
N MET A 5 6.41 17.08 5.24
CA MET A 5 5.18 16.45 4.75
C MET A 5 5.37 14.97 4.43
N ILE A 6 6.49 14.63 3.78
CA ILE A 6 6.83 13.23 3.49
C ILE A 6 7.10 12.49 4.81
N SER A 7 7.87 13.08 5.71
CA SER A 7 8.13 12.51 7.04
C SER A 7 6.84 12.34 7.85
N HIS A 8 5.92 13.32 7.82
CA HIS A 8 4.62 13.18 8.46
C HIS A 8 3.81 12.00 7.88
N TYR A 9 3.72 11.92 6.56
CA TYR A 9 3.05 10.80 5.87
C TYR A 9 3.63 9.43 6.26
N LEU A 10 4.96 9.31 6.23
CA LEU A 10 5.66 8.08 6.59
C LEU A 10 5.43 7.70 8.06
N SER A 11 5.50 8.68 8.98
CA SER A 11 5.22 8.43 10.40
C SER A 11 3.79 7.96 10.68
N GLN A 12 2.79 8.43 9.92
CA GLN A 12 1.42 7.96 10.05
C GLN A 12 1.30 6.47 9.66
N ILE A 13 2.01 6.06 8.61
CA ILE A 13 2.06 4.66 8.17
C ILE A 13 2.79 3.81 9.20
N GLU A 14 3.96 4.26 9.66
CA GLU A 14 4.73 3.55 10.69
C GLU A 14 3.89 3.34 11.95
N SER A 15 3.19 4.38 12.42
CA SER A 15 2.31 4.30 13.59
C SER A 15 1.17 3.30 13.38
N ALA A 16 0.56 3.26 12.20
CA ALA A 16 -0.51 2.32 11.91
C ALA A 16 -0.01 0.87 11.91
N ILE A 17 1.18 0.63 11.35
CA ILE A 17 1.79 -0.70 11.33
C ILE A 17 2.18 -1.16 12.73
N ARG A 18 2.74 -0.27 13.55
CA ARG A 18 3.02 -0.54 14.96
C ARG A 18 1.76 -0.87 15.78
N GLY A 19 0.59 -0.42 15.31
CA GLY A 19 -0.71 -0.71 15.92
C GLY A 19 -1.32 -2.07 15.53
N LEU A 20 -0.75 -2.78 14.56
CA LEU A 20 -1.22 -4.11 14.18
C LEU A 20 -0.99 -5.11 15.32
N ARG A 21 -1.99 -5.93 15.58
CA ARG A 21 -1.93 -7.10 16.48
C ARG A 21 -1.51 -8.34 15.72
N ASP A 22 -0.95 -9.32 16.43
CA ASP A 22 -0.65 -10.65 15.88
C ASP A 22 0.06 -10.60 14.51
N ALA A 23 0.98 -9.66 14.36
CA ALA A 23 1.72 -9.43 13.14
C ALA A 23 3.14 -8.97 13.44
N TYR A 24 4.06 -9.21 12.50
CA TYR A 24 5.42 -8.71 12.55
C TYR A 24 5.86 -8.21 11.17
N THR A 25 6.74 -7.22 11.17
CA THR A 25 7.24 -6.59 9.95
C THR A 25 8.46 -7.34 9.43
N GLU A 26 8.32 -8.07 8.32
CA GLU A 26 9.41 -8.77 7.63
C GLU A 26 10.35 -7.79 6.90
N ARG A 27 9.80 -6.67 6.41
CA ARG A 27 10.55 -5.60 5.75
C ARG A 27 9.89 -4.26 5.98
N TYR A 28 10.68 -3.27 6.32
CA TYR A 28 10.28 -1.86 6.30
C TYR A 28 11.42 -1.06 5.70
N LYS A 29 11.21 -0.48 4.53
CA LYS A 29 12.24 0.30 3.83
C LYS A 29 11.63 1.59 3.29
N GLU A 30 12.21 2.69 3.72
CA GLU A 30 12.00 4.02 3.17
C GLU A 30 13.25 4.43 2.39
N GLU A 31 13.06 4.92 1.17
CA GLU A 31 14.12 5.49 0.36
C GLU A 31 13.73 6.92 0.00
N ILE A 32 14.30 7.90 0.70
CA ILE A 32 14.11 9.32 0.37
C ILE A 32 15.01 9.67 -0.81
N LEU A 33 14.41 10.19 -1.88
CA LEU A 33 15.08 10.55 -3.12
C LEU A 33 14.99 12.07 -3.32
N GLY A 34 16.05 12.79 -2.98
CA GLY A 34 16.04 14.25 -3.00
C GLY A 34 15.19 14.83 -1.86
N TYR A 35 14.48 15.93 -2.12
CA TYR A 35 13.69 16.65 -1.10
C TYR A 35 12.18 16.44 -1.25
N ASP A 36 11.73 15.86 -2.37
CA ASP A 36 10.34 15.78 -2.77
C ASP A 36 9.89 14.36 -3.12
N ARG A 37 10.75 13.33 -3.13
CA ARG A 37 10.34 11.96 -3.47
C ARG A 37 10.69 10.96 -2.38
N ALA A 38 9.87 9.91 -2.30
CA ALA A 38 10.15 8.76 -1.47
C ALA A 38 9.61 7.48 -2.11
N ASN A 39 10.35 6.39 -1.95
CA ASN A 39 9.84 5.04 -2.16
C ASN A 39 9.64 4.36 -0.82
N LEU A 40 8.55 3.62 -0.69
CA LEU A 40 8.18 2.86 0.49
C LEU A 40 7.99 1.39 0.11
N ARG A 41 8.63 0.48 0.84
CA ARG A 41 8.49 -0.96 0.66
C ARG A 41 8.31 -1.63 2.02
N ILE A 42 7.13 -2.17 2.25
CA ILE A 42 6.75 -2.78 3.52
C ILE A 42 6.25 -4.20 3.25
N ARG A 43 6.61 -5.12 4.12
CA ARG A 43 6.14 -6.50 4.12
C ARG A 43 5.82 -6.91 5.55
N ILE A 44 4.57 -7.29 5.78
CA ILE A 44 4.03 -7.61 7.10
C ILE A 44 3.46 -9.03 7.04
N ARG A 45 3.88 -9.85 8.00
CA ARG A 45 3.36 -11.21 8.21
C ARG A 45 2.43 -11.21 9.41
N PHE A 46 1.23 -11.73 9.22
CA PHE A 46 0.32 -12.03 10.33
C PHE A 46 0.59 -13.45 10.85
N LEU A 47 0.40 -13.67 12.16
CA LEU A 47 0.59 -14.98 12.80
C LEU A 47 -0.41 -16.03 12.25
N SER A 48 -1.52 -15.60 11.68
CA SER A 48 -2.47 -16.44 10.92
C SER A 48 -1.91 -16.97 9.59
N GLY A 49 -0.74 -16.48 9.15
CA GLY A 49 -0.05 -16.86 7.92
C GLY A 49 -0.26 -15.91 6.75
N TYR A 50 -1.26 -15.03 6.82
CA TYR A 50 -1.53 -13.99 5.81
C TYR A 50 -0.34 -13.03 5.67
N LEU A 51 -0.22 -12.45 4.47
CA LEU A 51 0.85 -11.49 4.15
C LEU A 51 0.28 -10.25 3.48
N LEU A 52 0.69 -9.10 3.98
CA LEU A 52 0.51 -7.81 3.33
C LEU A 52 1.85 -7.29 2.80
N GLU A 53 1.92 -6.97 1.52
CA GLU A 53 3.05 -6.25 0.92
C GLU A 53 2.57 -4.91 0.34
N LEU A 54 3.19 -3.82 0.79
CA LEU A 54 2.89 -2.45 0.38
C LEU A 54 4.11 -1.87 -0.34
N ASN A 55 3.93 -1.45 -1.58
CA ASN A 55 4.92 -0.70 -2.33
C ASN A 55 4.30 0.63 -2.78
N GLU A 56 5.00 1.73 -2.58
CA GLU A 56 4.61 3.04 -3.11
C GLU A 56 5.83 3.83 -3.60
N ALA A 57 5.64 4.59 -4.67
CA ALA A 57 6.52 5.67 -5.08
C ALA A 57 5.73 6.97 -5.05
N ILE A 58 6.16 7.93 -4.23
CA ILE A 58 5.48 9.22 -4.05
C ILE A 58 6.37 10.39 -4.43
N ILE A 59 5.72 11.49 -4.83
CA ILE A 59 6.35 12.79 -5.07
C ILE A 59 5.52 13.90 -4.45
N LEU A 60 6.15 14.90 -3.85
CA LEU A 60 5.53 16.12 -3.39
C LEU A 60 5.53 17.15 -4.52
N LYS A 61 4.34 17.50 -5.01
CA LYS A 61 4.18 18.52 -6.05
C LYS A 61 3.14 19.55 -5.60
N ALA A 62 3.52 20.82 -5.64
CA ALA A 62 2.66 21.94 -5.22
C ALA A 62 2.03 21.74 -3.82
N GLY A 63 2.82 21.26 -2.85
CA GLY A 63 2.37 21.03 -1.48
C GLY A 63 1.42 19.84 -1.30
N GLN A 64 1.34 18.94 -2.29
CA GLN A 64 0.51 17.74 -2.21
C GLN A 64 1.32 16.49 -2.55
N ILE A 65 1.08 15.41 -1.81
CA ILE A 65 1.60 14.08 -2.17
C ILE A 65 0.85 13.59 -3.41
N LYS A 66 1.61 13.19 -4.42
CA LYS A 66 1.15 12.50 -5.62
C LYS A 66 1.79 11.12 -5.66
N TYR A 67 1.05 10.16 -6.19
CA TYR A 67 1.45 8.76 -6.27
C TYR A 67 1.88 8.48 -7.70
N LEU A 68 3.16 8.14 -7.89
CA LEU A 68 3.72 7.79 -9.19
C LEU A 68 3.39 6.33 -9.53
N ASP A 69 3.56 5.46 -8.54
CA ASP A 69 3.30 4.02 -8.64
C ASP A 69 2.92 3.47 -7.26
N TYR A 70 2.07 2.44 -7.24
CA TYR A 70 1.80 1.68 -6.02
C TYR A 70 1.35 0.26 -6.33
N ARG A 71 1.59 -0.61 -5.34
CA ARG A 71 1.08 -1.98 -5.32
C ARG A 71 0.84 -2.40 -3.88
N TYR A 72 -0.40 -2.67 -3.52
CA TYR A 72 -0.79 -3.22 -2.22
C TYR A 72 -1.31 -4.63 -2.46
N HIS A 73 -0.53 -5.63 -2.10
CA HIS A 73 -0.81 -7.04 -2.36
C HIS A 73 -1.10 -7.74 -1.03
N PHE A 74 -2.28 -8.37 -0.93
CA PHE A 74 -2.67 -9.16 0.23
C PHE A 74 -2.96 -10.60 -0.19
N GLN A 75 -2.36 -11.56 0.53
CA GLN A 75 -2.48 -12.98 0.23
C GLN A 75 -2.68 -13.82 1.49
N ASP A 76 -3.30 -14.98 1.32
CA ASP A 76 -3.55 -15.94 2.39
C ASP A 76 -2.30 -16.77 2.73
N ARG A 77 -2.46 -17.66 3.72
CA ARG A 77 -1.42 -18.58 4.20
C ARG A 77 -0.95 -19.61 3.16
N GLU A 78 -1.74 -19.85 2.11
CA GLU A 78 -1.39 -20.73 0.99
C GLU A 78 -0.76 -19.94 -0.17
N ASN A 79 -0.56 -18.63 0.02
CA ASN A 79 -0.08 -17.66 -0.99
C ASN A 79 -1.09 -17.39 -2.11
N ASN A 80 -2.38 -17.68 -1.92
CA ASN A 80 -3.41 -17.27 -2.87
C ASN A 80 -3.67 -15.76 -2.71
N LEU A 81 -3.89 -15.08 -3.84
CA LEU A 81 -4.32 -13.70 -3.85
C LEU A 81 -5.69 -13.57 -3.15
N VAL A 82 -5.75 -12.73 -2.12
CA VAL A 82 -7.02 -12.29 -1.51
C VAL A 82 -7.49 -11.05 -2.24
N PHE A 83 -6.65 -10.02 -2.29
CA PHE A 83 -6.83 -8.86 -3.16
C PHE A 83 -5.49 -8.17 -3.47
N ARG A 84 -5.47 -7.38 -4.54
CA ARG A 84 -4.38 -6.44 -4.81
C ARG A 84 -4.91 -5.14 -5.41
N TYR A 85 -4.45 -4.01 -4.90
CA TYR A 85 -4.64 -2.72 -5.55
C TYR A 85 -3.33 -2.31 -6.24
N ASP A 86 -3.38 -1.90 -7.50
CA ASP A 86 -2.24 -1.30 -8.19
C ASP A 86 -2.69 -0.33 -9.30
N ASN A 87 -1.75 0.44 -9.84
CA ASN A 87 -1.99 1.38 -10.95
C ASN A 87 -1.15 1.08 -12.18
N THR A 88 -0.69 -0.17 -12.36
CA THR A 88 0.00 -0.52 -13.61
C THR A 88 -1.02 -0.41 -14.76
N PRO A 89 -0.74 0.29 -15.87
CA PRO A 89 -1.76 0.67 -16.87
C PRO A 89 -2.15 -0.49 -17.81
N HIS A 90 -2.56 -1.63 -17.25
CA HIS A 90 -2.93 -2.84 -17.99
C HIS A 90 -4.39 -2.85 -18.48
N PHE A 91 -5.29 -2.09 -17.84
CA PHE A 91 -6.75 -2.15 -18.09
C PHE A 91 -7.30 -0.79 -18.58
N PRO A 92 -7.01 -0.36 -19.82
CA PRO A 92 -7.34 0.97 -20.32
C PRO A 92 -8.85 1.29 -20.35
N ASN A 93 -9.71 0.27 -20.36
CA ASN A 93 -11.16 0.43 -20.43
C ASN A 93 -11.86 0.36 -19.06
N ILE A 94 -11.11 0.31 -17.95
CA ILE A 94 -11.69 0.33 -16.61
C ILE A 94 -12.02 1.77 -16.21
N ASP A 95 -13.18 2.00 -15.59
CA ASP A 95 -13.67 3.35 -15.28
C ASP A 95 -12.68 4.16 -14.41
N SER A 96 -11.94 3.48 -13.53
CA SER A 96 -10.96 4.07 -12.62
C SER A 96 -9.54 4.11 -13.19
N PHE A 97 -9.33 3.93 -14.50
CA PHE A 97 -7.99 3.84 -15.10
C PHE A 97 -7.05 4.98 -14.65
N PRO A 98 -5.79 4.68 -14.25
CA PRO A 98 -5.13 3.37 -14.27
C PRO A 98 -5.38 2.51 -13.02
N HIS A 99 -6.12 3.02 -12.05
CA HIS A 99 -6.37 2.37 -10.77
C HIS A 99 -7.34 1.21 -10.94
N HIS A 100 -7.04 0.09 -10.28
CA HIS A 100 -7.89 -1.07 -10.27
C HIS A 100 -7.61 -1.95 -9.05
N LYS A 101 -8.55 -2.86 -8.74
CA LYS A 101 -8.39 -3.89 -7.72
C LYS A 101 -8.50 -5.27 -8.36
N HIS A 102 -7.46 -6.08 -8.20
CA HIS A 102 -7.48 -7.51 -8.48
C HIS A 102 -8.14 -8.23 -7.31
N LEU A 103 -9.08 -9.10 -7.62
CA LEU A 103 -9.61 -10.15 -6.75
C LEU A 103 -9.13 -11.51 -7.27
N LYS A 104 -9.55 -12.60 -6.62
CA LYS A 104 -9.15 -13.96 -7.00
C LYS A 104 -9.44 -14.30 -8.48
N SER A 105 -10.54 -13.79 -9.03
CA SER A 105 -11.08 -14.21 -10.34
C SER A 105 -11.28 -13.06 -11.32
N GLU A 106 -11.14 -11.81 -10.88
CA GLU A 106 -11.57 -10.64 -11.63
C GLU A 106 -10.76 -9.40 -11.29
N VAL A 107 -10.88 -8.39 -12.15
CA VAL A 107 -10.34 -7.05 -11.93
C VAL A 107 -11.49 -6.08 -11.98
N ILE A 108 -11.65 -5.30 -10.91
CA ILE A 108 -12.76 -4.36 -10.75
C ILE A 108 -12.26 -2.91 -10.69
N PRO A 109 -13.09 -1.94 -11.13
CA PRO A 109 -12.80 -0.54 -10.93
C PRO A 109 -12.67 -0.25 -9.44
N SER A 110 -11.64 0.50 -9.09
CA SER A 110 -11.40 0.99 -7.74
C SER A 110 -10.44 2.16 -7.80
N ASP A 111 -10.79 3.24 -7.10
CA ASP A 111 -9.82 4.28 -6.81
C ASP A 111 -8.67 3.74 -5.95
N LYS A 112 -7.55 4.47 -5.92
CA LYS A 112 -6.43 4.15 -5.04
C LYS A 112 -6.83 4.33 -3.57
N PRO A 113 -6.81 3.27 -2.73
CA PRO A 113 -6.99 3.44 -1.30
C PRO A 113 -5.75 4.07 -0.64
N SER A 114 -5.91 4.63 0.56
CA SER A 114 -4.75 4.93 1.41
C SER A 114 -4.21 3.63 2.02
N ILE A 115 -2.93 3.62 2.38
CA ILE A 115 -2.35 2.48 3.14
C ILE A 115 -3.14 2.22 4.43
N LEU A 116 -3.62 3.26 5.11
CA LEU A 116 -4.44 3.12 6.33
C LEU A 116 -5.74 2.35 6.07
N LYS A 117 -6.44 2.64 4.96
CA LYS A 117 -7.65 1.89 4.56
C LYS A 117 -7.33 0.43 4.22
N VAL A 118 -6.18 0.18 3.59
CA VAL A 118 -5.74 -1.20 3.32
C VAL A 118 -5.41 -1.93 4.63
N ILE A 119 -4.75 -1.28 5.58
CA ILE A 119 -4.47 -1.82 6.91
C ILE A 119 -5.78 -2.19 7.64
N GLU A 120 -6.80 -1.34 7.55
CA GLU A 120 -8.14 -1.62 8.09
C GLU A 120 -8.79 -2.82 7.38
N GLU A 121 -8.75 -2.86 6.05
CA GLU A 121 -9.31 -3.96 5.25
C GLU A 121 -8.67 -5.31 5.58
N VAL A 122 -7.34 -5.37 5.71
CA VAL A 122 -6.66 -6.62 6.09
C VAL A 122 -6.94 -7.01 7.53
N SER A 123 -7.09 -6.04 8.44
CA SER A 123 -7.36 -6.31 9.85
C SER A 123 -8.69 -7.06 10.03
N MET A 124 -9.70 -6.74 9.22
CA MET A 124 -10.99 -7.45 9.20
C MET A 124 -10.92 -8.89 8.65
N GLN A 125 -9.80 -9.27 8.01
CA GLN A 125 -9.59 -10.61 7.43
C GLN A 125 -8.72 -11.50 8.31
N VAL A 126 -7.90 -10.91 9.17
CA VAL A 126 -6.89 -11.61 9.98
C VAL A 126 -7.23 -11.70 11.47
N TYR A 127 -8.13 -10.85 11.96
CA TYR A 127 -8.67 -10.85 13.31
C TYR A 127 -10.10 -11.38 13.32
#